data_AF-A0A7V6P9Z0-F1
#
_entry.id   AF-A0A7V6P9Z0-F1
#
_cell.length_a   1.000
_cell.length_b   1.000
_cell.length_c   1.000
_cell.angle_alpha   90.00
_cell.angle_beta   90.00
_cell.angle_gamma   90.00
#
_symmetry.space_group_name_H-M   'P 1'
#
loop_
_entity.id
_entity.type
_entity.pdbx_description
1 polymer ?
#
loop_
_entity_poly.entity_id
_entity_poly.type
_entity_poly.pdbx_seq_one_letter_code
_entity_poly.pdbx_strand_id
1 'polypeptide(L)' 'MTRLAAYRREWFSNIRGDILSGIVVALALIPEAIGFSVIAGVDPKVGLFASFAIACVSAFTGGR' A
#
# COMPACT_ATOMS: atom_id res chain seq x y z
N MET A 1 -7.00 -15.55 -28.01
CA MET A 1 -6.66 -14.24 -27.39
C MET A 1 -5.33 -14.38 -26.68
N THR A 2 -4.33 -13.58 -27.06
CA THR A 2 -2.95 -13.66 -26.59
C THR A 2 -2.83 -13.37 -25.09
N ARG A 3 -2.28 -14.32 -24.30
CA ARG A 3 -2.10 -14.20 -22.83
C ARG A 3 -1.46 -12.88 -22.40
N LEU A 4 -0.57 -12.33 -23.22
CA LEU A 4 0.08 -11.03 -23.01
C LEU A 4 -0.92 -9.84 -22.93
N ALA A 5 -1.98 -9.87 -23.75
CA ALA A 5 -3.00 -8.82 -23.74
C ALA A 5 -3.95 -8.92 -22.54
N ALA A 6 -4.06 -10.11 -21.92
CA ALA A 6 -4.79 -10.29 -20.66
C ALA A 6 -3.97 -9.73 -19.49
N TYR A 7 -2.69 -10.10 -19.35
CA TYR A 7 -1.79 -9.57 -18.31
C TYR A 7 -1.68 -8.04 -18.34
N ARG A 8 -1.54 -7.44 -19.52
CA ARG A 8 -1.51 -5.97 -19.65
C ARG A 8 -2.81 -5.32 -19.19
N ARG A 9 -3.94 -5.98 -19.41
CA ARG A 9 -5.25 -5.49 -18.95
C ARG A 9 -5.41 -5.67 -17.45
N GLU A 10 -4.88 -6.72 -16.87
CA GLU A 10 -4.97 -6.99 -15.43
C GLU A 10 -4.12 -5.99 -14.63
N TRP A 11 -2.87 -5.75 -15.05
CA TRP A 11 -1.95 -4.83 -14.38
C TRP A 11 -2.29 -3.35 -14.55
N PHE A 12 -2.95 -2.97 -15.65
CA PHE A 12 -3.22 -1.57 -15.99
C PHE A 12 -4.71 -1.31 -16.25
N SER A 13 -5.58 -2.13 -15.66
CA SER A 13 -7.03 -2.08 -15.90
C SER A 13 -7.64 -0.75 -15.46
N ASN A 14 -7.21 -0.25 -14.28
CA ASN A 14 -7.85 0.89 -13.63
C ASN A 14 -6.86 1.80 -12.88
N ILE A 15 -5.84 2.28 -13.59
CA ILE A 15 -4.80 3.17 -13.05
C ILE A 15 -5.36 4.37 -12.26
N ARG A 16 -6.46 4.98 -12.73
CA ARG A 16 -7.06 6.13 -12.03
C ARG A 16 -7.64 5.74 -10.67
N GLY A 17 -8.34 4.60 -10.61
CA GLY A 17 -8.90 4.09 -9.36
C GLY A 17 -7.81 3.65 -8.38
N ASP A 18 -6.76 3.00 -8.88
CA ASP A 18 -5.65 2.50 -8.07
C ASP A 18 -4.82 3.63 -7.46
N ILE A 19 -4.60 4.71 -8.21
CA ILE A 19 -3.93 5.91 -7.71
C ILE A 19 -4.78 6.61 -6.64
N LEU A 20 -6.09 6.81 -6.90
CA LEU A 20 -6.98 7.45 -5.95
C LEU A 20 -7.12 6.64 -4.66
N SER A 21 -7.31 5.33 -4.77
CA SER A 21 -7.41 4.44 -3.60
C SER A 21 -6.09 4.42 -2.81
N GLY A 22 -4.94 4.36 -3.48
CA GLY A 22 -3.63 4.42 -2.85
C GLY A 22 -3.41 5.70 -2.05
N ILE A 23 -3.77 6.87 -2.59
CA ILE A 23 -3.66 8.15 -1.87
C ILE A 23 -4.58 8.18 -0.65
N VAL A 24 -5.84 7.78 -0.81
CA VAL A 24 -6.83 7.77 0.29
C VAL A 24 -6.38 6.85 1.42
N VAL A 25 -5.91 5.65 1.07
CA VAL A 25 -5.39 4.68 2.05
C VAL A 25 -4.14 5.21 2.72
N ALA A 26 -3.20 5.79 1.97
CA ALA A 26 -1.98 6.37 2.55
C ALA A 26 -2.29 7.49 3.57
N LEU A 27 -3.26 8.36 3.29
CA LEU A 27 -3.70 9.39 4.23
C LEU A 27 -4.37 8.81 5.47
N ALA A 28 -5.13 7.72 5.32
CA ALA A 28 -5.75 7.01 6.44
C ALA A 28 -4.73 6.28 7.34
N LEU A 29 -3.63 5.77 6.78
CA LEU A 29 -2.59 5.05 7.51
C LEU A 29 -1.74 5.94 8.43
N ILE A 30 -1.65 7.26 8.17
CA ILE A 30 -0.85 8.18 8.99
C ILE A 30 -1.28 8.17 10.46
N PRO A 31 -2.55 8.48 10.81
CA PRO A 31 -2.99 8.44 12.21
C PRO A 31 -2.97 7.02 12.80
N GLU A 32 -3.24 5.99 12.00
CA GLU A 32 -3.23 4.59 12.44
C GLU A 32 -1.84 4.13 12.89
N ALA A 33 -0.81 4.39 12.06
CA ALA A 33 0.57 4.03 12.36
C ALA A 33 1.12 4.78 13.59
N ILE A 34 0.72 6.05 13.77
CA ILE A 34 1.08 6.85 14.94
C ILE A 34 0.41 6.27 16.19
N GLY A 35 -0.90 5.96 16.13
CA GLY A 35 -1.65 5.38 17.24
C GLY A 35 -1.07 4.03 17.70
N PHE A 36 -0.77 3.12 16.77
CA PHE A 36 -0.16 1.84 17.11
C PHE A 36 1.25 1.97 17.69
N SER A 37 2.04 2.94 17.20
CA SER A 37 3.37 3.20 17.77
C SER A 37 3.28 3.68 19.22
N VAL A 38 2.33 4.56 19.52
CA VAL A 38 2.08 5.06 20.89
C VAL A 38 1.63 3.93 21.82
N ILE A 39 0.72 3.06 21.36
CA ILE A 39 0.27 1.90 22.14
C ILE A 39 1.42 0.93 22.41
N ALA A 40 2.31 0.72 21.43
CA ALA A 40 3.47 -0.14 21.56
C ALA A 40 4.64 0.50 22.34
N GLY A 41 4.54 1.76 22.76
CA GLY A 41 5.60 2.47 23.49
C GLY A 41 6.84 2.78 22.66
N VAL A 42 6.72 2.78 21.33
CA VAL A 42 7.82 3.08 20.39
C VAL A 42 7.63 4.45 19.75
N ASP A 43 8.71 5.05 19.24
CA ASP A 43 8.64 6.33 18.55
C ASP A 43 7.74 6.23 17.31
N PRO A 44 6.82 7.19 17.06
CA PRO A 44 5.90 7.17 15.93
C PRO A 44 6.56 7.01 14.55
N LYS A 45 7.82 7.42 14.42
CA LYS A 45 8.58 7.24 13.18
C LYS A 45 8.68 5.75 12.82
N VAL A 46 8.83 4.88 13.81
CA VAL A 46 8.95 3.43 13.59
C VAL A 46 7.69 2.88 12.90
N GLY A 47 6.49 3.29 13.35
CA GLY A 47 5.24 2.85 12.72
C GLY A 47 5.07 3.36 11.29
N LEU A 48 5.48 4.60 11.01
CA LEU A 48 5.46 5.16 9.66
C LEU A 48 6.44 4.46 8.71
N PHE A 49 7.67 4.19 9.17
CA PHE A 49 8.64 3.45 8.36
C PHE A 49 8.20 2.01 8.13
N ALA A 50 7.63 1.35 9.14
CA ALA A 50 7.13 -0.01 9.03
C ALA A 50 5.99 -0.11 8.00
N SER A 51 5.00 0.78 8.09
CA SER A 51 3.86 0.77 7.16
C SER A 51 4.29 1.07 5.72
N PHE A 52 5.22 1.99 5.49
CA PHE A 52 5.80 2.21 4.16
C PHE A 52 6.57 1.00 3.63
N ALA A 53 7.48 0.42 4.43
CA ALA A 53 8.29 -0.72 4.01
C ALA A 53 7.43 -1.93 3.64
N ILE A 54 6.41 -2.23 4.45
CA ILE A 54 5.47 -3.33 4.19
C ILE A 54 4.65 -3.06 2.94
N ALA A 55 4.16 -1.83 2.72
CA ALA A 55 3.44 -1.48 1.52
C ALA A 55 4.28 -1.69 0.25
N CYS A 56 5.56 -1.28 0.26
CA CYS A 56 6.47 -1.52 -0.86
C CYS A 56 6.70 -3.01 -1.11
N VAL A 57 7.04 -3.78 -0.07
CA VAL A 57 7.29 -5.23 -0.20
C VAL A 57 6.04 -5.95 -0.71
N SER A 58 4.87 -5.64 -0.15
CA SER A 58 3.60 -6.24 -0.56
C SER A 58 3.17 -5.83 -1.97
N ALA A 59 3.55 -4.64 -2.46
CA ALA A 59 3.24 -4.24 -3.83
C ALA A 59 3.98 -5.09 -4.88
N PHE A 60 5.18 -5.59 -4.55
CA PHE A 60 5.97 -6.44 -5.47
C PHE A 60 5.78 -7.94 -5.24
N THR A 61 5.63 -8.35 -3.99
CA THR A 61 5.57 -9.78 -3.59
C THR A 61 4.17 -10.24 -3.20
N GLY A 62 3.18 -9.33 -3.24
CA GLY A 62 1.79 -9.63 -2.92
C GLY A 62 1.20 -10.66 -3.89
N GLY A 63 0.61 -11.71 -3.33
CA GLY A 63 -0.09 -12.76 -4.09
C GLY A 63 -1.56 -12.44 -4.39
N ARG A 64 -2.02 -11.26 -4.00
CA ARG A 64 -3.39 -10.77 -4.15
C ARG A 64 -3.38 -9.31 -4.54
#